data_AF-A0A2V6K7R7-F1
#
_entry.id   AF-A0A2V6K7R7-F1
#
_cell.length_a   1.000
_cell.length_b   1.000
_cell.length_c   1.000
_cell.angle_alpha   90.00
_cell.angle_beta   90.00
_cell.angle_gamma   90.00
#
_symmetry.space_group_name_H-M   'P 1'
#
loop_
_entity.id
_entity.type
_entity.pdbx_description
1 polymer ?
#
loop_
_entity_poly.entity_id
_entity_poly.type
_entity_poly.pdbx_seq_one_letter_code
_entity_poly.pdbx_strand_id
1 'polypeptide(L)'
;DVSFQNLGTLAIYARGSGSDLTINSSISNIGILDLAAEGSVQLTNPGTMSVGALDATAGDNLTMQIGGSLLLNGKNHLNTLVLPGTTVANGANLTLDVTGDYANNSVTELSRLRVTNEGAHIGTGGNINANIGGNLTTMSDFEAVVQNTNGQIDNGGNISLATGGSISTGGELNLLVENYNETAIPAGHIGTGGNLSLTTGGDLTADFASIAINNRGGGMIDSSVNLNVNIGGTLTTLENGPDFLENTASLSVALSTRYDGNTTGSFIGGDATLGFQADSASIGGGLSVFLSDRGGTINGNAVLNFNITHDVTITGADIPNISIASDIELLNDSGTTGVESPFGGTIHGDATLLVNAANFTLTNAAGSLFVDINNGNGGVIDSNATLSFNLTGDLTTQSSADFDILNGQNQFSNGMPGGSIGSAATLTISAVDISVGTDFSTGIFNTRFGGAPGPGAGSIGTDATLNITASNVAVGGQLSVGIGNRNNGSGSGTGGSIGGNAAINLNLLGNLGVQGDADFFLNNESDATGPGGTIGGDATINLSAANISTGGAFSAEIRNYSGGTIGGSASLNITAASIGNAGDATFQILNNDGGQIGGAVRGRRCLSALAALLAPRAMRPLESLTETMVAGAE
;
A
#
# COMPACT_ATOMS: atom_id res chain seq x y z
N ASP A 1 10.46 53.39 4.09
CA ASP A 1 9.87 52.35 4.96
C ASP A 1 8.42 52.66 5.23
N VAL A 2 7.54 51.89 4.60
CA VAL A 2 6.09 51.92 4.84
C VAL A 2 5.76 50.66 5.64
N SER A 3 4.93 50.77 6.67
CA SER A 3 4.41 49.64 7.43
C SER A 3 2.88 49.65 7.36
N PHE A 4 2.26 48.50 7.16
CA PHE A 4 0.82 48.35 7.13
C PHE A 4 0.35 47.74 8.44
N GLN A 5 -0.39 48.51 9.24
CA GLN A 5 -0.86 48.06 10.54
C GLN A 5 -2.28 48.52 10.83
N ASN A 6 -3.07 47.68 11.51
CA ASN A 6 -4.40 48.02 12.03
C ASN A 6 -5.40 48.48 10.94
N LEU A 7 -5.39 47.81 9.78
CA LEU A 7 -6.32 48.10 8.68
C LEU A 7 -7.41 47.02 8.61
N GLY A 8 -8.64 47.41 8.32
CA GLY A 8 -9.71 46.43 8.06
C GLY A 8 -9.45 45.61 6.79
N THR A 9 -8.95 46.26 5.75
CA THR A 9 -8.61 45.62 4.48
C THR A 9 -7.39 46.30 3.87
N LEU A 10 -6.46 45.50 3.34
CA LEU A 10 -5.40 45.94 2.45
C LEU A 10 -5.48 45.09 1.18
N ALA A 11 -5.84 45.73 0.07
CA ALA A 11 -5.94 45.05 -1.22
C ALA A 11 -5.01 45.74 -2.23
N ILE A 12 -4.09 44.98 -2.82
CA ILE A 12 -3.11 45.50 -3.79
C ILE A 12 -3.09 44.61 -5.02
N TYR A 13 -3.28 45.24 -6.18
CA TYR A 13 -3.36 44.56 -7.47
C TYR A 13 -2.35 45.17 -8.45
N ALA A 14 -1.36 44.38 -8.87
CA ALA A 14 -0.47 44.73 -9.97
C ALA A 14 -1.09 44.26 -11.29
N ARG A 15 -1.69 45.21 -12.04
CA ARG A 15 -2.43 44.93 -13.27
C ARG A 15 -1.57 45.15 -14.51
N GLY A 16 -1.80 44.33 -15.54
CA GLY A 16 -1.13 44.39 -16.83
C GLY A 16 -0.14 43.23 -17.01
N SER A 17 -0.03 42.74 -18.25
CA SER A 17 0.74 41.54 -18.57
C SER A 17 2.17 41.59 -18.02
N GLY A 18 2.51 40.60 -17.20
CA GLY A 18 3.83 40.46 -16.58
C GLY A 18 4.13 41.47 -15.47
N SER A 19 3.12 42.17 -14.93
CA SER A 19 3.33 43.10 -13.82
C SER A 19 3.56 42.36 -12.52
N ASP A 20 4.66 42.68 -11.84
CA ASP A 20 5.01 42.11 -10.54
C ASP A 20 4.55 42.99 -9.38
N LEU A 21 4.20 42.35 -8.26
CA LEU A 21 3.92 43.00 -6.98
C LEU A 21 5.01 42.61 -5.98
N THR A 22 5.79 43.59 -5.52
CA THR A 22 6.78 43.38 -4.45
C THR A 22 6.46 44.23 -3.23
N ILE A 23 6.31 43.58 -2.08
CA ILE A 23 6.04 44.22 -0.79
C ILE A 23 7.14 43.81 0.18
N ASN A 24 8.02 44.75 0.51
CA ASN A 24 9.03 44.57 1.56
C ASN A 24 8.69 45.52 2.71
N SER A 25 7.79 45.09 3.59
CA SER A 25 7.17 45.94 4.60
C SER A 25 6.62 45.11 5.74
N SER A 26 6.66 45.67 6.96
CA SER A 26 5.97 45.05 8.09
C SER A 26 4.46 45.16 7.92
N ILE A 27 3.77 44.01 7.98
CA ILE A 27 2.33 43.83 7.90
C ILE A 27 1.87 43.16 9.20
N SER A 28 0.98 43.80 9.94
CA SER A 28 0.44 43.23 11.17
C SER A 28 -0.94 43.76 11.49
N ASN A 29 -1.79 42.92 12.09
CA ASN A 29 -3.16 43.24 12.45
C ASN A 29 -3.97 43.82 11.27
N ILE A 30 -4.00 43.09 10.15
CA ILE A 30 -4.86 43.40 9.00
C ILE A 30 -6.09 42.50 9.04
N GLY A 31 -7.31 43.02 8.82
CA GLY A 31 -8.50 42.18 8.74
C GLY A 31 -8.48 41.25 7.52
N ILE A 32 -8.33 41.83 6.32
CA ILE A 32 -8.24 41.10 5.04
C ILE A 32 -7.03 41.60 4.26
N LEU A 33 -6.17 40.69 3.80
CA LEU A 33 -5.06 40.97 2.91
C LEU A 33 -5.28 40.28 1.56
N ASP A 34 -5.56 41.07 0.53
CA ASP A 34 -5.75 40.58 -0.83
C ASP A 34 -4.60 41.05 -1.73
N LEU A 35 -3.89 40.11 -2.34
CA LEU A 35 -2.74 40.38 -3.21
C LEU A 35 -2.97 39.70 -4.55
N ALA A 36 -2.80 40.43 -5.65
CA ALA A 36 -2.68 39.75 -6.93
C ALA A 36 -1.77 40.47 -7.93
N ALA A 37 -1.17 39.67 -8.79
CA ALA A 37 -0.33 40.11 -9.89
C ALA A 37 -0.53 39.20 -11.11
N GLU A 38 -0.52 39.77 -12.32
CA GLU A 38 -0.45 38.97 -13.55
C GLU A 38 0.94 38.32 -13.73
N GLY A 39 1.99 38.92 -13.15
CA GLY A 39 3.31 38.32 -12.98
C GLY A 39 3.46 37.68 -11.60
N SER A 40 4.56 37.99 -10.93
CA SER A 40 4.90 37.45 -9.61
C SER A 40 4.36 38.31 -8.45
N VAL A 41 4.02 37.66 -7.34
CA VAL A 41 3.80 38.32 -6.04
C VAL A 41 4.93 37.93 -5.11
N GLN A 42 5.64 38.92 -4.58
CA GLN A 42 6.69 38.74 -3.56
C GLN A 42 6.35 39.57 -2.33
N LEU A 43 6.17 38.90 -1.19
CA LEU A 43 5.95 39.53 0.10
C LEU A 43 7.06 39.13 1.06
N THR A 44 7.75 40.11 1.62
CA THR A 44 8.72 39.94 2.70
C THR A 44 8.25 40.72 3.92
N ASN A 45 7.93 39.99 4.99
CA ASN A 45 7.58 40.54 6.29
C ASN A 45 8.69 40.20 7.30
N PRO A 46 9.46 41.17 7.84
CA PRO A 46 10.65 40.87 8.64
C PRO A 46 10.37 40.28 10.04
N GLY A 47 9.12 40.25 10.49
CA GLY A 47 8.75 39.74 11.81
C GLY A 47 7.48 38.90 11.77
N THR A 48 6.72 38.92 12.86
CA THR A 48 5.40 38.27 12.89
C THR A 48 4.42 38.99 11.97
N MET A 49 3.72 38.22 11.14
CA MET A 49 2.62 38.69 10.30
C MET A 49 1.31 38.19 10.89
N SER A 50 0.38 39.10 11.16
CA SER A 50 -0.95 38.74 11.65
C SER A 50 -2.01 39.34 10.74
N VAL A 51 -2.82 38.49 10.13
CA VAL A 51 -3.91 38.89 9.24
C VAL A 51 -5.15 38.04 9.53
N GLY A 52 -6.35 38.56 9.37
CA GLY A 52 -7.58 37.78 9.56
C GLY A 52 -7.75 36.78 8.42
N ALA A 53 -7.92 37.29 7.20
CA ALA A 53 -7.93 36.54 5.96
C ALA A 53 -6.78 36.96 5.04
N LEU A 54 -6.28 36.01 4.25
CA LEU A 54 -5.21 36.17 3.28
C LEU A 54 -5.60 35.49 1.96
N ASP A 55 -5.67 36.26 0.89
CA ASP A 55 -5.86 35.75 -0.47
C ASP A 55 -4.77 36.33 -1.38
N ALA A 56 -3.93 35.46 -1.92
CA ALA A 56 -2.84 35.84 -2.81
C ALA A 56 -2.87 35.00 -4.08
N THR A 57 -2.80 35.66 -5.24
CA THR A 57 -2.73 34.98 -6.55
C THR A 57 -1.67 35.60 -7.45
N ALA A 58 -0.77 34.78 -7.96
CA ALA A 58 0.22 35.17 -8.96
C ALA A 58 0.00 34.40 -10.27
N GLY A 59 0.22 35.06 -11.42
CA GLY A 59 0.29 34.37 -12.72
C GLY A 59 1.64 33.71 -12.98
N ASP A 60 2.68 34.14 -12.26
CA ASP A 60 4.01 33.52 -12.22
C ASP A 60 4.31 33.04 -10.79
N ASN A 61 5.37 33.52 -10.12
CA ASN A 61 5.74 33.02 -8.80
C ASN A 61 5.00 33.76 -7.68
N LEU A 62 4.53 33.01 -6.67
CA LEU A 62 4.05 33.55 -5.40
C LEU A 62 5.08 33.22 -4.32
N THR A 63 5.73 34.23 -3.75
CA THR A 63 6.72 34.06 -2.68
C THR A 63 6.32 34.86 -1.45
N MET A 64 6.20 34.18 -0.31
CA MET A 64 5.93 34.80 0.99
C MET A 64 7.03 34.42 1.97
N GLN A 65 7.76 35.42 2.47
CA GLN A 65 8.85 35.26 3.44
C GLN A 65 8.50 35.99 4.73
N ILE A 66 8.27 35.25 5.81
CA ILE A 66 7.84 35.75 7.11
C ILE A 66 8.95 35.48 8.14
N GLY A 67 9.63 36.55 8.58
CA GLY A 67 10.74 36.52 9.55
C GLY A 67 10.33 36.26 11.01
N GLY A 68 9.05 35.97 11.26
CA GLY A 68 8.52 35.45 12.52
C GLY A 68 7.38 34.46 12.24
N SER A 69 6.36 34.43 13.09
CA SER A 69 5.16 33.61 12.88
C SER A 69 4.18 34.23 11.87
N LEU A 70 3.43 33.39 11.16
CA LEU A 70 2.26 33.77 10.35
C LEU A 70 0.99 33.38 11.13
N LEU A 71 0.22 34.38 11.56
CA LEU A 71 -0.98 34.22 12.38
C LEU A 71 -2.23 34.63 11.58
N LEU A 72 -3.14 33.68 11.39
CA LEU A 72 -4.34 33.74 10.58
C LEU A 72 -5.58 33.43 11.45
N ASN A 73 -6.74 33.95 11.05
CA ASN A 73 -8.02 33.66 11.72
C ASN A 73 -9.17 33.70 10.71
N GLY A 74 -8.97 33.05 9.57
CA GLY A 74 -9.91 33.08 8.45
C GLY A 74 -9.35 32.37 7.23
N LYS A 75 -9.95 32.67 6.07
CA LYS A 75 -9.53 32.17 4.76
C LYS A 75 -8.04 32.43 4.51
N ASN A 76 -7.30 31.40 4.12
CA ASN A 76 -5.92 31.53 3.65
C ASN A 76 -5.75 30.82 2.31
N HIS A 77 -5.75 31.56 1.21
CA HIS A 77 -5.62 31.04 -0.15
C HIS A 77 -4.37 31.61 -0.81
N LEU A 78 -3.37 30.77 -1.04
CA LEU A 78 -2.15 31.11 -1.76
C LEU A 78 -2.15 30.36 -3.08
N ASN A 79 -2.12 31.08 -4.20
CA ASN A 79 -2.29 30.49 -5.52
C ASN A 79 -1.20 30.96 -6.50
N THR A 80 -0.68 30.02 -7.29
CA THR A 80 -0.16 30.32 -8.62
C THR A 80 -1.11 29.73 -9.66
N LEU A 81 -1.52 30.56 -10.62
CA LEU A 81 -2.51 30.18 -11.62
C LEU A 81 -1.96 30.44 -13.01
N VAL A 82 -1.65 29.35 -13.73
CA VAL A 82 -1.27 29.41 -15.13
C VAL A 82 -2.52 29.23 -15.99
N LEU A 83 -2.86 30.26 -16.75
CA LEU A 83 -4.10 30.28 -17.53
C LEU A 83 -4.03 29.30 -18.71
N PRO A 84 -5.14 28.65 -19.08
CA PRO A 84 -5.19 27.73 -20.23
C PRO A 84 -4.61 28.34 -21.51
N GLY A 85 -3.83 27.55 -22.25
CA GLY A 85 -3.18 27.95 -23.49
C GLY A 85 -1.98 28.89 -23.35
N THR A 86 -1.52 29.16 -22.12
CA THR A 86 -0.32 29.96 -21.87
C THR A 86 0.92 29.08 -21.69
N THR A 87 2.10 29.68 -21.89
CA THR A 87 3.40 29.04 -21.63
C THR A 87 4.21 29.88 -20.66
N VAL A 88 4.61 29.28 -19.53
CA VAL A 88 5.53 29.85 -18.55
C VAL A 88 6.85 29.10 -18.66
N ALA A 89 7.88 29.70 -19.27
CA ALA A 89 9.15 29.01 -19.51
C ALA A 89 9.85 28.61 -18.20
N ASN A 90 9.86 29.50 -17.21
CA ASN A 90 10.36 29.24 -15.87
C ASN A 90 9.48 29.97 -14.86
N GLY A 91 8.96 29.28 -13.84
CA GLY A 91 8.21 29.91 -12.76
C GLY A 91 6.96 29.15 -12.34
N ALA A 92 5.86 29.88 -12.06
CA ALA A 92 4.63 29.34 -11.46
C ALA A 92 4.82 28.65 -10.09
N ASN A 93 5.93 28.93 -9.38
CA ASN A 93 6.20 28.32 -8.08
C ASN A 93 5.49 29.08 -6.96
N LEU A 94 5.01 28.33 -5.98
CA LEU A 94 4.50 28.84 -4.71
C LEU A 94 5.53 28.56 -3.62
N THR A 95 6.02 29.60 -2.96
CA THR A 95 6.96 29.50 -1.83
C THR A 95 6.39 30.20 -0.59
N LEU A 96 6.27 29.47 0.51
CA LEU A 96 5.90 29.97 1.82
C LEU A 96 7.01 29.64 2.82
N ASP A 97 7.80 30.64 3.19
CA ASP A 97 8.85 30.52 4.20
C ASP A 97 8.42 31.28 5.46
N VAL A 98 8.18 30.56 6.56
CA VAL A 98 7.84 31.12 7.87
C VAL A 98 8.90 30.67 8.86
N THR A 99 9.63 31.60 9.45
CA THR A 99 10.70 31.24 10.42
C THR A 99 10.16 30.79 11.77
N GLY A 100 8.98 31.25 12.16
CA GLY A 100 8.27 30.85 13.38
C GLY A 100 7.13 29.87 13.09
N ASP A 101 6.04 30.01 13.85
CA ASP A 101 4.85 29.17 13.70
C ASP A 101 3.95 29.65 12.56
N TYR A 102 3.29 28.71 11.90
CA TYR A 102 2.10 28.96 11.08
C TYR A 102 0.87 28.59 11.90
N ALA A 103 -0.03 29.54 12.13
CA ALA A 103 -1.27 29.29 12.87
C ALA A 103 -2.47 29.86 12.11
N ASN A 104 -3.49 29.04 11.82
CA ASN A 104 -4.80 29.49 11.36
C ASN A 104 -5.89 29.06 12.35
N ASN A 105 -6.43 30.03 13.09
CA ASN A 105 -7.42 29.78 14.13
C ASN A 105 -8.86 29.69 13.61
N SER A 106 -9.07 29.71 12.30
CA SER A 106 -10.39 29.51 11.71
C SER A 106 -10.84 28.05 11.81
N VAL A 107 -12.02 27.82 12.38
CA VAL A 107 -12.66 26.49 12.46
C VAL A 107 -13.55 26.17 11.25
N THR A 108 -13.69 27.10 10.30
CA THR A 108 -14.57 26.95 9.13
C THR A 108 -13.89 27.24 7.80
N GLU A 109 -12.66 27.76 7.83
CA GLU A 109 -11.95 28.16 6.63
C GLU A 109 -10.62 27.43 6.60
N LEU A 110 -10.40 26.71 5.50
CA LEU A 110 -9.17 25.96 5.27
C LEU A 110 -7.99 26.89 4.92
N SER A 111 -6.80 26.33 5.07
CA SER A 111 -5.55 26.90 4.58
C SER A 111 -5.10 26.19 3.32
N ARG A 112 -5.01 26.89 2.19
CA ARG A 112 -4.70 26.31 0.87
C ARG A 112 -3.49 26.93 0.20
N LEU A 113 -2.62 26.07 -0.29
CA LEU A 113 -1.51 26.37 -1.18
C LEU A 113 -1.77 25.62 -2.49
N ARG A 114 -1.95 26.33 -3.60
CA ARG A 114 -2.29 25.67 -4.88
C ARG A 114 -1.47 26.22 -6.04
N VAL A 115 -0.93 25.30 -6.83
CA VAL A 115 -0.43 25.57 -8.18
C VAL A 115 -1.44 24.96 -9.13
N THR A 116 -2.01 25.75 -10.03
CA THR A 116 -2.95 25.26 -11.05
C THR A 116 -2.38 25.46 -12.44
N ASN A 117 -2.15 24.35 -13.14
CA ASN A 117 -1.77 24.25 -14.53
C ASN A 117 -2.79 23.39 -15.29
N GLU A 118 -3.89 24.02 -15.71
CA GLU A 118 -4.97 23.33 -16.41
C GLU A 118 -5.02 23.75 -17.88
N GLY A 119 -4.62 22.85 -18.80
CA GLY A 119 -4.58 23.18 -20.22
C GLY A 119 -3.46 24.14 -20.63
N ALA A 120 -2.41 24.28 -19.82
CA ALA A 120 -1.28 25.19 -20.07
C ALA A 120 0.08 24.47 -19.96
N HIS A 121 1.17 25.19 -20.27
CA HIS A 121 2.52 24.64 -20.29
C HIS A 121 3.45 25.39 -19.35
N ILE A 122 4.12 24.68 -18.46
CA ILE A 122 5.21 25.18 -17.63
C ILE A 122 6.49 24.46 -18.08
N GLY A 123 7.53 25.22 -18.43
CA GLY A 123 8.85 24.65 -18.72
C GLY A 123 9.48 24.12 -17.44
N THR A 124 10.04 25.01 -16.62
CA THR A 124 10.57 24.64 -15.29
C THR A 124 9.81 25.34 -14.16
N GLY A 125 9.29 24.58 -13.19
CA GLY A 125 8.66 25.13 -11.99
C GLY A 125 7.35 24.45 -11.62
N GLY A 126 6.32 25.23 -11.28
CA GLY A 126 5.05 24.69 -10.79
C GLY A 126 5.18 23.95 -9.46
N ASN A 127 6.19 24.27 -8.65
CA ASN A 127 6.42 23.62 -7.37
C ASN A 127 5.71 24.37 -6.23
N ILE A 128 5.34 23.63 -5.18
CA ILE A 128 4.98 24.17 -3.87
C ILE A 128 6.11 23.88 -2.91
N ASN A 129 6.64 24.91 -2.25
CA ASN A 129 7.63 24.77 -1.19
C ASN A 129 7.18 25.56 0.05
N ALA A 130 6.78 24.86 1.10
CA ALA A 130 6.33 25.43 2.36
C ALA A 130 7.29 25.02 3.49
N ASN A 131 8.09 25.97 3.98
CA ASN A 131 9.02 25.77 5.08
C ASN A 131 8.54 26.56 6.31
N ILE A 132 8.14 25.83 7.36
CA ILE A 132 7.70 26.41 8.63
C ILE A 132 8.74 26.06 9.70
N GLY A 133 9.40 27.06 10.30
CA GLY A 133 10.46 26.82 11.28
C GLY A 133 9.95 26.32 12.62
N GLY A 134 8.72 26.69 12.99
CA GLY A 134 8.01 26.21 14.18
C GLY A 134 6.95 25.17 13.86
N ASN A 135 5.81 25.27 14.55
CA ASN A 135 4.65 24.39 14.34
C ASN A 135 3.77 24.91 13.20
N LEU A 136 3.09 23.99 12.53
CA LEU A 136 1.94 24.30 11.66
C LEU A 136 0.67 23.87 12.40
N THR A 137 -0.21 24.82 12.67
CA THR A 137 -1.48 24.58 13.38
C THR A 137 -2.63 25.20 12.60
N THR A 138 -3.61 24.40 12.22
CA THR A 138 -4.88 24.87 11.64
C THR A 138 -6.04 24.29 12.42
N MET A 139 -7.07 25.10 12.69
CA MET A 139 -8.29 24.64 13.36
C MET A 139 -9.33 24.02 12.38
N SER A 140 -8.99 23.97 11.09
CA SER A 140 -9.72 23.40 9.97
C SER A 140 -8.69 22.70 9.06
N ASP A 141 -9.08 22.32 7.84
CA ASP A 141 -8.19 21.67 6.87
C ASP A 141 -6.96 22.48 6.46
N PHE A 142 -5.91 21.76 6.08
CA PHE A 142 -4.73 22.29 5.40
C PHE A 142 -4.52 21.53 4.08
N GLU A 143 -4.47 22.26 2.98
CA GLU A 143 -4.34 21.75 1.61
C GLU A 143 -3.06 22.29 0.95
N ALA A 144 -2.27 21.40 0.33
CA ALA A 144 -1.27 21.76 -0.66
C ALA A 144 -1.44 20.92 -1.93
N VAL A 145 -1.75 21.55 -3.05
CA VAL A 145 -2.08 20.84 -4.30
C VAL A 145 -1.34 21.42 -5.50
N VAL A 146 -0.60 20.57 -6.21
CA VAL A 146 -0.13 20.84 -7.57
C VAL A 146 -1.11 20.17 -8.51
N GLN A 147 -1.95 20.95 -9.19
CA GLN A 147 -2.92 20.45 -10.16
C GLN A 147 -2.41 20.66 -11.58
N ASN A 148 -2.20 19.57 -12.31
CA ASN A 148 -1.67 19.55 -13.68
C ASN A 148 -2.65 18.93 -14.70
N THR A 149 -3.95 19.06 -14.50
CA THR A 149 -4.95 18.38 -15.35
C THR A 149 -4.98 18.95 -16.78
N ASN A 150 -4.79 18.12 -17.81
CA ASN A 150 -4.64 18.54 -19.21
C ASN A 150 -3.49 19.56 -19.43
N GLY A 151 -2.60 19.70 -18.44
CA GLY A 151 -1.44 20.57 -18.47
C GLY A 151 -0.15 19.80 -18.79
N GLN A 152 0.90 20.55 -19.11
CA GLN A 152 2.26 20.03 -19.26
C GLN A 152 3.21 20.78 -18.33
N ILE A 153 4.05 20.04 -17.59
CA ILE A 153 5.18 20.57 -16.81
C ILE A 153 6.45 19.84 -17.26
N ASP A 154 7.43 20.49 -17.89
CA ASP A 154 8.62 19.77 -18.37
C ASP A 154 9.54 19.35 -17.21
N ASN A 155 9.71 20.22 -16.21
CA ASN A 155 10.54 19.97 -15.04
C ASN A 155 9.98 20.66 -13.78
N GLY A 156 9.44 19.89 -12.83
CA GLY A 156 8.94 20.38 -11.56
C GLY A 156 7.65 19.69 -11.12
N GLY A 157 6.65 20.48 -10.74
CA GLY A 157 5.38 19.93 -10.23
C GLY A 157 5.52 19.22 -8.89
N ASN A 158 6.53 19.58 -8.08
CA ASN A 158 6.80 18.94 -6.80
C ASN A 158 6.09 19.67 -5.64
N ILE A 159 5.80 18.93 -4.58
CA ILE A 159 5.36 19.48 -3.29
C ILE A 159 6.42 19.17 -2.23
N SER A 160 6.81 20.17 -1.46
CA SER A 160 7.64 20.04 -0.27
C SER A 160 7.00 20.82 0.88
N LEU A 161 6.51 20.11 1.89
CA LEU A 161 6.04 20.68 3.15
C LEU A 161 7.00 20.24 4.27
N ALA A 162 7.75 21.20 4.81
CA ALA A 162 8.70 20.98 5.89
C ALA A 162 8.32 21.83 7.10
N THR A 163 8.18 21.19 8.27
CA THR A 163 7.92 21.85 9.54
C THR A 163 9.02 21.50 10.55
N GLY A 164 9.60 22.49 11.22
CA GLY A 164 10.61 22.27 12.25
C GLY A 164 10.03 21.74 13.56
N GLY A 165 8.75 22.02 13.81
CA GLY A 165 7.97 21.48 14.92
C GLY A 165 6.98 20.40 14.48
N SER A 166 5.79 20.45 15.08
CA SER A 166 4.69 19.51 14.80
C SER A 166 3.69 20.09 13.78
N ILE A 167 2.93 19.21 13.14
CA ILE A 167 1.73 19.56 12.36
C ILE A 167 0.50 19.18 13.19
N SER A 168 -0.45 20.10 13.31
CA SER A 168 -1.77 19.86 13.91
C SER A 168 -2.86 20.49 13.04
N THR A 169 -3.74 19.67 12.47
CA THR A 169 -4.94 20.12 11.77
C THR A 169 -6.19 19.69 12.55
N GLY A 170 -7.18 20.58 12.67
CA GLY A 170 -8.51 20.27 13.23
C GLY A 170 -9.49 19.75 12.17
N GLY A 171 -8.95 19.11 11.13
CA GLY A 171 -9.64 18.67 9.92
C GLY A 171 -8.65 17.88 9.06
N GLU A 172 -8.86 17.89 7.74
CA GLU A 172 -8.01 17.15 6.79
C GLU A 172 -6.61 17.77 6.67
N LEU A 173 -5.58 16.92 6.66
CA LEU A 173 -4.31 17.25 6.02
C LEU A 173 -4.28 16.66 4.60
N ASN A 174 -4.39 17.51 3.59
CA ASN A 174 -4.45 17.10 2.18
C ASN A 174 -3.19 17.57 1.42
N LEU A 175 -2.40 16.64 0.91
CA LEU A 175 -1.23 16.94 0.07
C LEU A 175 -1.31 16.13 -1.23
N LEU A 176 -1.44 16.81 -2.36
CA LEU A 176 -1.72 16.13 -3.63
C LEU A 176 -0.88 16.68 -4.80
N VAL A 177 -0.08 15.81 -5.40
CA VAL A 177 0.36 16.02 -6.79
C VAL A 177 -0.71 15.41 -7.70
N GLU A 178 -1.55 16.26 -8.26
CA GLU A 178 -2.75 15.90 -9.01
C GLU A 178 -2.50 16.03 -10.52
N ASN A 179 -1.99 14.98 -11.15
CA ASN A 179 -1.89 14.93 -12.61
C ASN A 179 -3.21 14.52 -13.27
N TYR A 180 -4.09 13.89 -12.50
CA TYR A 180 -5.48 13.59 -12.84
C TYR A 180 -6.37 13.86 -11.64
N ASN A 181 -7.54 14.46 -11.87
CA ASN A 181 -8.46 14.94 -10.82
C ASN A 181 -9.83 14.26 -10.88
N GLU A 182 -9.93 13.07 -11.48
CA GLU A 182 -11.16 12.27 -11.56
C GLU A 182 -12.33 12.93 -12.29
N THR A 183 -12.06 14.03 -12.99
CA THR A 183 -13.03 14.67 -13.89
C THR A 183 -12.90 14.14 -15.32
N ALA A 184 -13.74 14.65 -16.20
CA ALA A 184 -13.62 14.42 -17.64
C ALA A 184 -12.47 15.20 -18.31
N ILE A 185 -11.77 16.07 -17.56
CA ILE A 185 -10.58 16.76 -18.06
C ILE A 185 -9.48 15.70 -18.24
N PRO A 186 -8.81 15.65 -19.41
CA PRO A 186 -7.71 14.71 -19.61
C PRO A 186 -6.65 14.85 -18.52
N ALA A 187 -5.98 13.76 -18.19
CA ALA A 187 -4.81 13.82 -17.32
C ALA A 187 -3.69 14.65 -17.96
N GLY A 188 -2.79 15.15 -17.14
CA GLY A 188 -1.63 15.93 -17.57
C GLY A 188 -0.39 15.12 -17.87
N HIS A 189 0.67 15.86 -18.18
CA HIS A 189 2.01 15.36 -18.39
C HIS A 189 3.02 16.11 -17.53
N ILE A 190 3.85 15.38 -16.80
CA ILE A 190 5.03 15.89 -16.11
C ILE A 190 6.25 15.20 -16.74
N GLY A 191 7.24 15.95 -17.21
CA GLY A 191 8.50 15.39 -17.69
C GLY A 191 9.32 14.86 -16.52
N THR A 192 10.10 15.75 -15.90
CA THR A 192 10.87 15.43 -14.68
C THR A 192 10.20 16.01 -13.44
N GLY A 193 10.02 15.22 -12.38
CA GLY A 193 9.49 15.70 -11.09
C GLY A 193 8.24 14.97 -10.64
N GLY A 194 7.21 15.72 -10.21
CA GLY A 194 5.99 15.15 -9.65
C GLY A 194 6.17 14.51 -8.26
N ASN A 195 7.23 14.86 -7.53
CA ASN A 195 7.54 14.29 -6.22
C ASN A 195 6.75 15.00 -5.12
N LEU A 196 6.51 14.27 -4.02
CA LEU A 196 5.88 14.79 -2.81
C LEU A 196 6.78 14.48 -1.61
N SER A 197 7.10 15.51 -0.81
CA SER A 197 7.84 15.37 0.44
C SER A 197 7.10 16.07 1.57
N LEU A 198 6.84 15.33 2.65
CA LEU A 198 6.35 15.84 3.93
C LEU A 198 7.38 15.54 5.01
N THR A 199 7.78 16.56 5.78
CA THR A 199 8.68 16.39 6.92
C THR A 199 8.24 17.20 8.13
N THR A 200 8.25 16.57 9.30
CA THR A 200 8.04 17.24 10.60
C THR A 200 9.21 16.97 11.53
N GLY A 201 9.56 17.95 12.39
CA GLY A 201 10.51 17.74 13.48
C GLY A 201 9.87 17.12 14.72
N GLY A 202 8.54 17.22 14.85
CA GLY A 202 7.73 16.65 15.92
C GLY A 202 6.59 15.77 15.40
N ASP A 203 5.45 15.81 16.09
CA ASP A 203 4.30 14.97 15.82
C ASP A 203 3.50 15.45 14.59
N LEU A 204 2.68 14.56 14.04
CA LEU A 204 1.61 14.90 13.10
C LEU A 204 0.28 14.48 13.70
N THR A 205 -0.62 15.44 13.94
CA THR A 205 -1.99 15.19 14.40
C THR A 205 -2.98 15.78 13.40
N ALA A 206 -3.92 14.98 12.94
CA ALA A 206 -5.01 15.41 12.05
C ALA A 206 -6.31 14.70 12.42
N ASP A 207 -7.46 15.21 12.00
CA ASP A 207 -8.70 14.41 12.10
C ASP A 207 -8.57 13.20 11.17
N PHE A 208 -8.20 13.46 9.91
CA PHE A 208 -7.77 12.48 8.92
C PHE A 208 -6.74 13.10 7.97
N ALA A 209 -6.02 12.27 7.20
CA ALA A 209 -5.01 12.73 6.26
C ALA A 209 -5.07 11.99 4.92
N SER A 210 -4.90 12.74 3.83
CA SER A 210 -4.84 12.26 2.45
C SER A 210 -3.57 12.80 1.80
N ILE A 211 -2.62 11.90 1.48
CA ILE A 211 -1.31 12.28 0.94
C ILE A 211 -1.05 11.44 -0.30
N ALA A 212 -1.08 12.07 -1.48
CA ALA A 212 -1.04 11.29 -2.70
C ALA A 212 -0.29 11.93 -3.87
N ILE A 213 0.19 11.03 -4.74
CA ILE A 213 0.56 11.35 -6.12
C ILE A 213 -0.45 10.63 -7.02
N ASN A 214 -1.34 11.41 -7.62
CA ASN A 214 -2.41 10.93 -8.48
C ASN A 214 -2.01 11.12 -9.96
N ASN A 215 -1.42 10.09 -10.54
CA ASN A 215 -1.04 9.98 -11.95
C ASN A 215 -1.98 9.07 -12.75
N ARG A 216 -3.27 9.03 -12.36
CA ARG A 216 -4.24 8.10 -12.95
C ARG A 216 -4.82 8.62 -14.27
N GLY A 217 -5.80 7.91 -14.83
CA GLY A 217 -6.62 8.42 -15.94
C GLY A 217 -5.88 8.75 -17.24
N GLY A 218 -4.71 8.16 -17.47
CA GLY A 218 -3.83 8.45 -18.60
C GLY A 218 -2.75 9.49 -18.31
N GLY A 219 -2.48 9.78 -17.03
CA GLY A 219 -1.42 10.67 -16.58
C GLY A 219 -0.04 10.14 -16.95
N MET A 220 0.85 11.05 -17.33
CA MET A 220 2.21 10.73 -17.73
C MET A 220 3.22 11.42 -16.81
N ILE A 221 4.17 10.66 -16.27
CA ILE A 221 5.39 11.16 -15.62
C ILE A 221 6.60 10.50 -16.31
N ASP A 222 7.47 11.25 -16.98
CA ASP A 222 8.57 10.66 -17.77
C ASP A 222 9.76 10.18 -16.91
N SER A 223 9.78 10.56 -15.63
CA SER A 223 10.87 10.30 -14.68
C SER A 223 10.48 9.37 -13.55
N SER A 224 11.43 9.06 -12.66
CA SER A 224 11.14 8.43 -11.37
C SER A 224 10.41 9.38 -10.44
N VAL A 225 9.57 8.83 -9.56
CA VAL A 225 8.75 9.60 -8.62
C VAL A 225 8.90 9.08 -7.19
N ASN A 226 8.92 10.01 -6.24
CA ASN A 226 9.03 9.73 -4.82
C ASN A 226 7.91 10.44 -4.05
N LEU A 227 7.16 9.68 -3.26
CA LEU A 227 6.31 10.15 -2.19
C LEU A 227 7.01 9.81 -0.87
N ASN A 228 7.51 10.81 -0.16
CA ASN A 228 8.21 10.63 1.11
C ASN A 228 7.46 11.35 2.24
N VAL A 229 6.98 10.59 3.22
CA VAL A 229 6.44 11.12 4.48
C VAL A 229 7.42 10.77 5.59
N ASN A 230 7.93 11.78 6.29
CA ASN A 230 8.86 11.61 7.40
C ASN A 230 8.40 12.43 8.61
N ILE A 231 7.77 11.75 9.56
CA ILE A 231 7.25 12.35 10.79
C ILE A 231 8.27 12.10 11.90
N GLY A 232 8.82 13.18 12.47
CA GLY A 232 9.86 13.09 13.50
C GLY A 232 9.38 12.49 14.83
N GLY A 233 8.07 12.55 15.09
CA GLY A 233 7.41 11.99 16.27
C GLY A 233 6.27 11.04 15.93
N THR A 234 5.20 11.13 16.70
CA THR A 234 4.02 10.28 16.57
C THR A 234 3.09 10.80 15.47
N LEU A 235 2.61 9.89 14.62
CA LEU A 235 1.43 10.11 13.79
C LEU A 235 0.17 9.82 14.61
N THR A 236 -0.77 10.75 14.63
CA THR A 236 -2.12 10.55 15.17
C THR A 236 -3.17 11.02 14.18
N THR A 237 -4.07 10.13 13.79
CA THR A 237 -5.33 10.50 13.13
C THR A 237 -6.51 10.15 14.05
N LEU A 238 -7.60 10.91 14.01
CA LEU A 238 -8.66 10.81 15.02
C LEU A 238 -9.90 10.07 14.50
N GLU A 239 -10.33 10.32 13.27
CA GLU A 239 -11.55 9.76 12.70
C GLU A 239 -11.41 9.48 11.20
N ASN A 240 -12.45 8.92 10.59
CA ASN A 240 -12.51 8.68 9.14
C ASN A 240 -13.00 9.94 8.41
N GLY A 241 -12.37 10.26 7.29
CA GLY A 241 -12.84 11.24 6.31
C GLY A 241 -12.76 10.69 4.88
N PRO A 242 -13.25 11.44 3.88
CA PRO A 242 -13.04 11.10 2.47
C PRO A 242 -11.56 11.32 2.11
N ASP A 243 -10.94 10.36 1.44
CA ASP A 243 -9.63 10.54 0.81
C ASP A 243 -9.74 11.19 -0.58
N PHE A 244 -8.60 11.31 -1.27
CA PHE A 244 -8.54 11.92 -2.60
C PHE A 244 -9.34 11.16 -3.69
N LEU A 245 -9.74 9.90 -3.43
CA LEU A 245 -10.60 9.08 -4.30
C LEU A 245 -12.05 9.02 -3.78
N GLU A 246 -12.40 9.85 -2.80
CA GLU A 246 -13.67 9.82 -2.05
C GLU A 246 -13.92 8.53 -1.25
N ASN A 247 -12.91 7.68 -1.05
CA ASN A 247 -13.00 6.53 -0.17
C ASN A 247 -12.90 6.97 1.29
N THR A 248 -13.47 6.18 2.19
CA THR A 248 -13.44 6.52 3.62
C THR A 248 -12.16 5.98 4.26
N ALA A 249 -11.31 6.84 4.82
CA ALA A 249 -10.10 6.45 5.56
C ALA A 249 -9.73 7.51 6.60
N SER A 250 -8.97 7.12 7.63
CA SER A 250 -8.39 8.05 8.60
C SER A 250 -6.98 8.47 8.18
N LEU A 251 -6.22 7.53 7.62
CA LEU A 251 -4.98 7.82 6.91
C LEU A 251 -5.06 7.15 5.54
N SER A 252 -4.96 7.96 4.48
CA SER A 252 -4.77 7.51 3.09
C SER A 252 -3.44 8.03 2.57
N VAL A 253 -2.55 7.13 2.17
CA VAL A 253 -1.27 7.48 1.55
C VAL A 253 -1.11 6.69 0.26
N ALA A 254 -1.01 7.38 -0.86
CA ALA A 254 -1.12 6.73 -2.16
C ALA A 254 -0.15 7.22 -3.22
N LEU A 255 0.36 6.29 -4.00
CA LEU A 255 1.01 6.57 -5.28
C LEU A 255 0.28 5.77 -6.35
N SER A 256 -0.46 6.45 -7.22
CA SER A 256 -1.29 5.76 -8.19
C SER A 256 -1.01 6.22 -9.61
N THR A 257 -0.67 5.26 -10.48
CA THR A 257 -0.60 5.39 -11.93
C THR A 257 -1.59 4.43 -12.60
N ARG A 258 -2.77 4.27 -11.99
CA ARG A 258 -3.81 3.37 -12.45
C ARG A 258 -4.51 3.87 -13.72
N TYR A 259 -5.04 2.93 -14.50
CA TYR A 259 -5.97 3.18 -15.60
C TYR A 259 -7.41 3.41 -15.13
N ASP A 260 -8.05 4.48 -15.63
CA ASP A 260 -9.45 4.83 -15.34
C ASP A 260 -10.27 5.17 -16.60
N GLY A 261 -10.16 4.35 -17.66
CA GLY A 261 -11.07 4.43 -18.80
C GLY A 261 -10.71 5.44 -19.91
N ASN A 262 -9.57 6.13 -19.82
CA ASN A 262 -9.05 7.00 -20.89
C ASN A 262 -8.32 6.18 -21.99
N THR A 263 -8.04 6.78 -23.15
CA THR A 263 -7.39 6.11 -24.30
C THR A 263 -5.87 5.97 -24.19
N THR A 264 -5.22 6.72 -23.30
CA THR A 264 -3.78 6.60 -23.02
C THR A 264 -3.63 5.88 -21.68
N GLY A 265 -2.79 4.84 -21.63
CA GLY A 265 -2.43 4.20 -20.36
C GLY A 265 -1.63 5.17 -19.50
N SER A 266 -1.84 5.13 -18.19
CA SER A 266 -1.08 5.93 -17.22
C SER A 266 0.35 5.39 -17.12
N PHE A 267 1.34 6.27 -16.98
CA PHE A 267 2.76 5.90 -17.09
C PHE A 267 3.67 6.66 -16.12
N ILE A 268 4.63 5.93 -15.53
CA ILE A 268 5.80 6.44 -14.80
C ILE A 268 7.06 5.90 -15.48
N GLY A 269 7.98 6.79 -15.87
CA GLY A 269 9.13 6.45 -16.71
C GLY A 269 10.33 5.80 -16.00
N GLY A 270 10.33 5.76 -14.66
CA GLY A 270 11.35 5.08 -13.86
C GLY A 270 10.78 4.49 -12.58
N ASP A 271 11.57 4.46 -11.50
CA ASP A 271 11.12 3.96 -10.20
C ASP A 271 9.95 4.77 -9.61
N ALA A 272 9.01 4.09 -8.95
CA ALA A 272 7.95 4.65 -8.14
C ALA A 272 8.17 4.24 -6.68
N THR A 273 8.49 5.20 -5.81
CA THR A 273 8.77 4.95 -4.40
C THR A 273 7.78 5.68 -3.50
N LEU A 274 7.09 4.93 -2.64
CA LEU A 274 6.28 5.41 -1.53
C LEU A 274 7.01 5.04 -0.23
N GLY A 275 7.60 6.04 0.43
CA GLY A 275 8.25 5.91 1.72
C GLY A 275 7.43 6.59 2.82
N PHE A 276 7.04 5.83 3.85
CA PHE A 276 6.33 6.35 5.00
C PHE A 276 7.11 6.05 6.27
N GLN A 277 7.42 7.09 7.05
CA GLN A 277 8.17 6.99 8.30
C GLN A 277 7.54 7.81 9.42
N ALA A 278 7.45 7.21 10.60
CA ALA A 278 7.11 7.89 11.86
C ALA A 278 7.79 7.18 13.05
N ASP A 279 7.85 7.87 14.20
CA ASP A 279 8.32 7.24 15.44
C ASP A 279 7.30 6.19 15.93
N SER A 280 6.02 6.55 15.98
CA SER A 280 4.90 5.65 16.25
C SER A 280 3.65 6.11 15.49
N ALA A 281 2.64 5.26 15.37
CA ALA A 281 1.39 5.58 14.67
C ALA A 281 0.15 5.14 15.47
N SER A 282 -0.78 6.07 15.68
CA SER A 282 -2.09 5.84 16.27
C SER A 282 -3.18 6.29 15.29
N ILE A 283 -3.79 5.32 14.61
CA ILE A 283 -4.81 5.56 13.58
C ILE A 283 -6.19 5.38 14.19
N GLY A 284 -6.93 6.48 14.33
CA GLY A 284 -8.26 6.51 14.93
C GLY A 284 -9.31 5.72 14.13
N GLY A 285 -9.20 5.76 12.80
CA GLY A 285 -10.08 5.08 11.84
C GLY A 285 -9.37 4.03 10.97
N GLY A 286 -9.72 3.98 9.67
CA GLY A 286 -9.12 3.06 8.69
C GLY A 286 -7.74 3.53 8.21
N LEU A 287 -6.84 2.58 7.95
CA LEU A 287 -5.52 2.81 7.34
C LEU A 287 -5.54 2.28 5.91
N SER A 288 -5.30 3.15 4.92
CA SER A 288 -5.10 2.77 3.53
C SER A 288 -3.77 3.29 3.02
N VAL A 289 -2.87 2.38 2.66
CA VAL A 289 -1.55 2.73 2.10
C VAL A 289 -1.34 1.91 0.86
N PHE A 290 -1.30 2.53 -0.31
CA PHE A 290 -1.21 1.76 -1.55
C PHE A 290 -0.31 2.38 -2.61
N LEU A 291 0.34 1.51 -3.36
CA LEU A 291 0.99 1.83 -4.62
C LEU A 291 0.27 1.06 -5.72
N SER A 292 -0.36 1.77 -6.65
CA SER A 292 -1.18 1.11 -7.68
C SER A 292 -0.81 1.54 -9.09
N ASP A 293 -0.46 0.57 -9.91
CA ASP A 293 -0.34 0.68 -11.37
C ASP A 293 -1.30 -0.27 -12.08
N ARG A 294 -2.46 -0.57 -11.49
CA ARG A 294 -3.54 -1.35 -12.11
C ARG A 294 -3.86 -0.82 -13.51
N GLY A 295 -3.57 -1.61 -14.54
CA GLY A 295 -3.68 -1.18 -15.94
C GLY A 295 -2.75 -0.02 -16.36
N GLY A 296 -1.78 0.36 -15.54
CA GLY A 296 -0.78 1.37 -15.82
C GLY A 296 0.56 0.77 -16.22
N THR A 297 1.60 1.59 -16.18
CA THR A 297 2.98 1.12 -16.35
C THR A 297 3.93 1.91 -15.46
N ILE A 298 4.77 1.18 -14.73
CA ILE A 298 5.97 1.67 -14.05
C ILE A 298 7.18 1.08 -14.78
N ASN A 299 7.96 1.93 -15.43
CA ASN A 299 9.15 1.55 -16.19
C ASN A 299 10.40 1.48 -15.28
N GLY A 300 10.24 0.88 -14.10
CA GLY A 300 11.25 0.75 -13.06
C GLY A 300 10.73 -0.11 -11.91
N ASN A 301 11.31 0.06 -10.72
CA ASN A 301 10.87 -0.63 -9.51
C ASN A 301 9.66 0.07 -8.88
N ALA A 302 8.76 -0.71 -8.29
CA ALA A 302 7.69 -0.23 -7.43
C ALA A 302 8.04 -0.59 -5.98
N VAL A 303 8.23 0.42 -5.14
CA VAL A 303 8.62 0.25 -3.73
C VAL A 303 7.62 0.94 -2.82
N LEU A 304 6.93 0.17 -2.00
CA LEU A 304 6.12 0.64 -0.88
C LEU A 304 6.85 0.26 0.41
N ASN A 305 7.32 1.26 1.16
CA ASN A 305 8.00 1.07 2.43
C ASN A 305 7.27 1.81 3.55
N PHE A 306 6.45 1.08 4.31
CA PHE A 306 5.76 1.56 5.50
C PHE A 306 6.58 1.19 6.74
N ASN A 307 7.33 2.16 7.27
CA ASN A 307 8.33 1.93 8.31
C ASN A 307 8.06 2.78 9.56
N ILE A 308 7.59 2.14 10.62
CA ILE A 308 7.31 2.77 11.91
C ILE A 308 8.36 2.27 12.90
N THR A 309 8.96 3.18 13.68
CA THR A 309 10.07 2.78 14.57
C THR A 309 9.58 1.99 15.78
N HIS A 310 8.45 2.42 16.35
CA HIS A 310 7.79 1.82 17.50
C HIS A 310 6.43 1.25 17.07
N ASP A 311 5.37 1.54 17.82
CA ASP A 311 4.11 0.82 17.71
C ASP A 311 3.19 1.44 16.66
N VAL A 312 2.45 0.55 15.98
CA VAL A 312 1.28 0.88 15.17
C VAL A 312 0.05 0.40 15.92
N THR A 313 -0.88 1.31 16.19
CA THR A 313 -2.21 1.00 16.73
C THR A 313 -3.27 1.52 15.78
N ILE A 314 -4.23 0.68 15.43
CA ILE A 314 -5.37 1.01 14.56
C ILE A 314 -6.64 0.68 15.34
N THR A 315 -7.45 1.70 15.62
CA THR A 315 -8.65 1.57 16.45
C THR A 315 -9.96 1.54 15.66
N GLY A 316 -9.94 1.96 14.39
CA GLY A 316 -11.14 2.29 13.61
C GLY A 316 -12.15 1.17 13.43
N ALA A 317 -13.42 1.49 13.68
CA ALA A 317 -14.61 0.71 13.31
C ALA A 317 -15.22 1.23 12.00
N ASP A 318 -15.65 0.30 11.14
CA ASP A 318 -16.36 0.42 9.85
C ASP A 318 -16.17 1.70 9.03
N ILE A 319 -15.50 1.52 7.89
CA ILE A 319 -16.02 2.07 6.64
C ILE A 319 -17.34 1.33 6.38
N PRO A 320 -18.48 2.01 6.26
CA PRO A 320 -19.75 1.33 5.99
C PRO A 320 -19.62 0.45 4.73
N ASN A 321 -19.76 -0.87 4.88
CA ASN A 321 -19.72 -1.91 3.82
C ASN A 321 -18.36 -2.52 3.42
N ILE A 322 -17.23 -2.26 4.08
CA ILE A 322 -16.01 -3.06 3.85
C ILE A 322 -15.47 -3.65 5.16
N SER A 323 -15.17 -4.95 5.14
CA SER A 323 -14.68 -5.73 6.30
C SER A 323 -13.18 -5.50 6.59
N ILE A 324 -12.59 -4.42 6.07
CA ILE A 324 -11.15 -4.13 6.09
C ILE A 324 -10.95 -2.81 6.84
N ALA A 325 -10.12 -2.84 7.89
CA ALA A 325 -9.75 -1.65 8.65
C ALA A 325 -8.30 -1.19 8.39
N SER A 326 -7.50 -2.06 7.78
CA SER A 326 -6.13 -1.73 7.37
C SER A 326 -5.80 -2.44 6.07
N ASP A 327 -5.52 -1.68 5.03
CA ASP A 327 -4.99 -2.13 3.75
C ASP A 327 -3.60 -1.52 3.49
N ILE A 328 -2.61 -2.37 3.23
CA ILE A 328 -1.28 -1.97 2.78
C ILE A 328 -0.96 -2.78 1.53
N GLU A 329 -1.05 -2.16 0.36
CA GLU A 329 -1.20 -2.91 -0.90
C GLU A 329 -0.27 -2.40 -2.02
N LEU A 330 0.19 -3.33 -2.85
CA LEU A 330 0.79 -3.03 -4.15
C LEU A 330 -0.07 -3.66 -5.25
N LEU A 331 -0.72 -2.82 -6.07
CA LEU A 331 -1.78 -3.24 -7.00
C LEU A 331 -1.36 -3.04 -8.46
N ASN A 332 -0.94 -4.12 -9.11
CA ASN A 332 -0.51 -4.22 -10.52
C ASN A 332 -1.44 -5.08 -11.39
N ASP A 333 -2.63 -5.38 -10.90
CA ASP A 333 -3.59 -6.29 -11.54
C ASP A 333 -4.51 -5.56 -12.54
N SER A 334 -5.63 -6.20 -12.89
CA SER A 334 -6.71 -5.59 -13.69
C SER A 334 -8.01 -5.33 -12.89
N GLY A 335 -8.04 -5.63 -11.59
CA GLY A 335 -9.21 -5.54 -10.72
C GLY A 335 -9.59 -6.86 -10.03
N THR A 336 -10.13 -6.76 -8.82
CA THR A 336 -10.58 -7.91 -8.00
C THR A 336 -12.10 -8.05 -7.94
N THR A 337 -12.84 -6.96 -8.12
CA THR A 337 -14.31 -6.95 -8.12
C THR A 337 -14.84 -6.23 -9.36
N GLY A 338 -15.19 -7.01 -10.38
CA GLY A 338 -15.52 -6.45 -11.70
C GLY A 338 -14.27 -6.09 -12.51
N VAL A 339 -14.48 -5.69 -13.77
CA VAL A 339 -13.38 -5.27 -14.65
C VAL A 339 -13.08 -3.81 -14.37
N GLU A 340 -12.10 -3.57 -13.49
CA GLU A 340 -11.65 -2.23 -13.11
C GLU A 340 -10.72 -1.62 -14.15
N SER A 341 -9.90 -2.46 -14.78
CA SER A 341 -9.14 -2.15 -15.98
C SER A 341 -9.33 -3.28 -16.99
N PRO A 342 -9.42 -2.99 -18.30
CA PRO A 342 -9.49 -4.03 -19.32
C PRO A 342 -8.17 -4.80 -19.48
N PHE A 343 -7.07 -4.33 -18.87
CA PHE A 343 -5.74 -4.94 -18.89
C PHE A 343 -5.05 -4.88 -17.51
N GLY A 344 -4.11 -5.80 -17.26
CA GLY A 344 -3.23 -5.75 -16.09
C GLY A 344 -2.21 -4.62 -16.18
N GLY A 345 -1.61 -4.24 -15.05
CA GLY A 345 -0.51 -3.29 -14.99
C GLY A 345 0.83 -3.88 -15.46
N THR A 346 1.88 -3.07 -15.47
CA THR A 346 3.23 -3.50 -15.83
C THR A 346 4.30 -2.78 -15.02
N ILE A 347 5.08 -3.55 -14.27
CA ILE A 347 6.27 -3.13 -13.53
C ILE A 347 7.50 -3.78 -14.20
N HIS A 348 8.36 -2.96 -14.81
CA HIS A 348 9.57 -3.47 -15.49
C HIS A 348 10.72 -3.81 -14.52
N GLY A 349 10.56 -3.55 -13.22
CA GLY A 349 11.52 -3.86 -12.17
C GLY A 349 10.97 -4.82 -11.11
N ASP A 350 11.44 -4.64 -9.87
CA ASP A 350 10.92 -5.34 -8.69
C ASP A 350 9.64 -4.66 -8.16
N ALA A 351 8.70 -5.46 -7.68
CA ALA A 351 7.59 -5.03 -6.85
C ALA A 351 7.90 -5.38 -5.39
N THR A 352 8.06 -4.37 -4.54
CA THR A 352 8.57 -4.53 -3.18
C THR A 352 7.67 -3.83 -2.18
N LEU A 353 7.07 -4.59 -1.27
CA LEU A 353 6.24 -4.11 -0.18
C LEU A 353 6.91 -4.46 1.16
N LEU A 354 7.31 -3.45 1.91
CA LEU A 354 7.90 -3.57 3.25
C LEU A 354 6.99 -2.91 4.28
N VAL A 355 6.66 -3.66 5.32
CA VAL A 355 6.09 -3.16 6.56
C VAL A 355 7.06 -3.46 7.69
N ASN A 356 7.46 -2.43 8.43
CA ASN A 356 8.29 -2.56 9.63
C ASN A 356 7.66 -1.81 10.80
N ALA A 357 7.60 -2.44 11.98
CA ALA A 357 7.17 -1.82 13.24
C ALA A 357 7.75 -2.55 14.45
N ALA A 358 7.60 -1.98 15.65
CA ALA A 358 7.77 -2.74 16.88
C ALA A 358 6.58 -3.67 17.07
N ASN A 359 5.41 -3.13 17.36
CA ASN A 359 4.16 -3.88 17.42
C ASN A 359 3.18 -3.38 16.35
N PHE A 360 2.33 -4.28 15.86
CA PHE A 360 1.20 -3.92 14.99
C PHE A 360 -0.09 -4.42 15.64
N THR A 361 -0.92 -3.48 16.11
CA THR A 361 -2.14 -3.78 16.86
C THR A 361 -3.38 -3.22 16.15
N LEU A 362 -4.28 -4.11 15.73
CA LEU A 362 -5.61 -3.78 15.24
C LEU A 362 -6.64 -4.15 16.30
N THR A 363 -7.19 -3.14 16.98
CA THR A 363 -8.10 -3.36 18.12
C THR A 363 -9.56 -3.51 17.73
N ASN A 364 -9.91 -3.21 16.48
CA ASN A 364 -11.28 -3.36 16.01
C ASN A 364 -11.59 -4.84 15.69
N ALA A 365 -12.62 -5.38 16.33
CA ALA A 365 -13.06 -6.76 16.11
C ALA A 365 -13.87 -6.97 14.81
N ALA A 366 -14.31 -5.90 14.15
CA ALA A 366 -15.05 -5.97 12.89
C ALA A 366 -14.16 -5.78 11.64
N GLY A 367 -12.98 -5.18 11.80
CA GLY A 367 -12.10 -4.80 10.71
C GLY A 367 -10.88 -5.70 10.62
N SER A 368 -10.56 -6.13 9.40
CA SER A 368 -9.44 -7.04 9.12
C SER A 368 -8.18 -6.27 8.72
N LEU A 369 -7.03 -6.93 8.85
CA LEU A 369 -5.76 -6.50 8.28
C LEU A 369 -5.56 -7.20 6.93
N PHE A 370 -5.28 -6.43 5.88
CA PHE A 370 -4.96 -6.92 4.55
C PHE A 370 -3.64 -6.33 4.09
N VAL A 371 -2.67 -7.18 3.73
CA VAL A 371 -1.36 -6.75 3.20
C VAL A 371 -1.04 -7.59 1.99
N ASP A 372 -0.96 -6.99 0.80
CA ASP A 372 -0.80 -7.78 -0.41
C ASP A 372 0.07 -7.16 -1.51
N ILE A 373 0.53 -8.04 -2.40
CA ILE A 373 0.96 -7.67 -3.75
C ILE A 373 0.02 -8.37 -4.71
N ASN A 374 -0.78 -7.59 -5.44
CA ASN A 374 -1.70 -8.10 -6.42
C ASN A 374 -1.20 -7.85 -7.85
N ASN A 375 -0.69 -8.91 -8.46
CA ASN A 375 -0.27 -8.99 -9.86
C ASN A 375 -1.24 -9.81 -10.71
N GLY A 376 -2.45 -10.09 -10.24
CA GLY A 376 -3.39 -11.00 -10.89
C GLY A 376 -3.88 -10.51 -12.27
N ASN A 377 -4.62 -11.37 -12.96
CA ASN A 377 -5.39 -11.01 -14.16
C ASN A 377 -4.60 -10.27 -15.26
N GLY A 378 -3.43 -10.79 -15.63
CA GLY A 378 -2.60 -10.23 -16.70
C GLY A 378 -1.63 -9.15 -16.25
N GLY A 379 -1.49 -8.89 -14.95
CA GLY A 379 -0.41 -8.07 -14.40
C GLY A 379 0.97 -8.63 -14.74
N VAL A 380 1.95 -7.75 -14.93
CA VAL A 380 3.33 -8.13 -15.27
C VAL A 380 4.31 -7.47 -14.31
N ILE A 381 5.15 -8.27 -13.66
CA ILE A 381 6.34 -7.86 -12.92
C ILE A 381 7.53 -8.55 -13.58
N ASP A 382 8.45 -7.81 -14.18
CA ASP A 382 9.58 -8.39 -14.92
C ASP A 382 10.61 -9.09 -14.02
N SER A 383 10.67 -8.71 -12.73
CA SER A 383 11.64 -9.22 -11.77
C SER A 383 10.96 -9.90 -10.57
N ASN A 384 11.23 -9.48 -9.33
CA ASN A 384 10.74 -10.13 -8.12
C ASN A 384 9.47 -9.46 -7.58
N ALA A 385 8.60 -10.25 -6.96
CA ALA A 385 7.55 -9.76 -6.05
C ALA A 385 7.96 -10.11 -4.62
N THR A 386 8.22 -9.09 -3.78
CA THR A 386 8.68 -9.27 -2.40
C THR A 386 7.75 -8.57 -1.42
N LEU A 387 7.05 -9.35 -0.60
CA LEU A 387 6.26 -8.86 0.53
C LEU A 387 7.01 -9.23 1.82
N SER A 388 7.33 -8.24 2.64
CA SER A 388 7.96 -8.42 3.94
C SER A 388 7.22 -7.66 5.03
N PHE A 389 6.65 -8.39 5.98
CA PHE A 389 5.99 -7.85 7.17
C PHE A 389 6.83 -8.20 8.40
N ASN A 390 7.66 -7.26 8.85
CA ASN A 390 8.69 -7.50 9.87
C ASN A 390 8.40 -6.68 11.14
N LEU A 391 8.04 -7.38 12.20
CA LEU A 391 7.86 -6.83 13.52
C LEU A 391 8.99 -7.25 14.45
N THR A 392 9.49 -6.31 15.26
CA THR A 392 10.44 -6.61 16.35
C THR A 392 9.73 -7.04 17.65
N GLY A 393 8.42 -6.82 17.72
CA GLY A 393 7.47 -7.26 18.74
C GLY A 393 6.30 -7.99 18.09
N ASP A 394 5.07 -7.76 18.56
CA ASP A 394 3.92 -8.62 18.30
C ASP A 394 3.00 -8.11 17.17
N LEU A 395 2.40 -9.05 16.43
CA LEU A 395 1.21 -8.82 15.62
C LEU A 395 -0.02 -9.20 16.46
N THR A 396 -0.94 -8.25 16.68
CA THR A 396 -2.20 -8.50 17.37
C THR A 396 -3.39 -7.94 16.58
N THR A 397 -4.30 -8.78 16.13
CA THR A 397 -5.56 -8.37 15.50
C THR A 397 -6.75 -8.96 16.25
N GLN A 398 -7.84 -8.21 16.40
CA GLN A 398 -9.10 -8.74 16.96
C GLN A 398 -9.97 -9.45 15.89
N SER A 399 -9.78 -9.13 14.62
CA SER A 399 -10.40 -9.81 13.47
C SER A 399 -9.33 -10.58 12.66
N SER A 400 -9.59 -10.83 11.37
CA SER A 400 -8.71 -11.59 10.50
C SER A 400 -7.48 -10.80 10.07
N ALA A 401 -6.46 -11.54 9.66
CA ALA A 401 -5.25 -10.99 9.07
C ALA A 401 -4.90 -11.81 7.82
N ASP A 402 -4.75 -11.11 6.69
CA ASP A 402 -4.54 -11.69 5.38
C ASP A 402 -3.25 -11.12 4.77
N PHE A 403 -2.37 -12.01 4.30
CA PHE A 403 -1.08 -11.63 3.71
C PHE A 403 -0.82 -12.42 2.43
N ASP A 404 -0.92 -11.75 1.28
CA ASP A 404 -0.95 -12.47 0.01
C ASP A 404 -0.02 -11.89 -1.06
N ILE A 405 0.52 -12.79 -1.89
CA ILE A 405 0.97 -12.43 -3.24
C ILE A 405 0.01 -13.08 -4.22
N LEU A 406 -0.86 -12.26 -4.81
CA LEU A 406 -1.86 -12.68 -5.77
C LEU A 406 -1.29 -12.58 -7.18
N ASN A 407 -0.95 -13.70 -7.79
CA ASN A 407 -0.50 -13.78 -9.19
C ASN A 407 -1.51 -14.54 -10.07
N GLY A 408 -2.65 -14.93 -9.50
CA GLY A 408 -3.61 -15.83 -10.11
C GLY A 408 -4.55 -15.17 -11.10
N GLN A 409 -5.52 -15.96 -11.54
CA GLN A 409 -6.59 -15.53 -12.42
C GLN A 409 -7.93 -15.70 -11.72
N ASN A 410 -8.70 -14.62 -11.60
CA ASN A 410 -10.05 -14.65 -11.05
C ASN A 410 -11.14 -14.58 -12.14
N GLN A 411 -12.41 -14.61 -11.73
CA GLN A 411 -13.58 -14.55 -12.62
C GLN A 411 -13.72 -13.23 -13.42
N PHE A 412 -13.02 -12.19 -13.00
CA PHE A 412 -13.08 -10.84 -13.58
C PHE A 412 -11.89 -10.53 -14.50
N SER A 413 -11.08 -11.53 -14.87
CA SER A 413 -9.88 -11.34 -15.67
C SER A 413 -10.10 -10.84 -17.11
N ASN A 414 -11.34 -10.57 -17.52
CA ASN A 414 -11.69 -10.17 -18.89
C ASN A 414 -11.10 -11.10 -19.98
N GLY A 415 -10.96 -12.40 -19.67
CA GLY A 415 -10.35 -13.39 -20.57
C GLY A 415 -8.82 -13.38 -20.61
N MET A 416 -8.15 -12.47 -19.89
CA MET A 416 -6.70 -12.48 -19.71
C MET A 416 -6.25 -13.66 -18.85
N PRO A 417 -5.01 -14.16 -19.01
CA PRO A 417 -4.42 -15.12 -18.08
C PRO A 417 -4.28 -14.55 -16.66
N GLY A 418 -3.72 -15.34 -15.74
CA GLY A 418 -3.19 -14.78 -14.49
C GLY A 418 -2.01 -13.84 -14.72
N GLY A 419 -1.39 -13.41 -13.62
CA GLY A 419 -0.21 -12.56 -13.64
C GLY A 419 1.07 -13.25 -14.06
N SER A 420 2.09 -12.47 -14.39
CA SER A 420 3.46 -12.92 -14.63
C SER A 420 4.44 -12.23 -13.69
N ILE A 421 5.22 -13.01 -12.94
CA ILE A 421 6.38 -12.57 -12.15
C ILE A 421 7.61 -13.22 -12.78
N GLY A 422 8.54 -12.42 -13.31
CA GLY A 422 9.67 -12.91 -14.11
C GLY A 422 10.73 -13.65 -13.31
N SER A 423 10.84 -13.39 -11.99
CA SER A 423 11.77 -14.06 -11.08
C SER A 423 11.01 -14.69 -9.90
N ALA A 424 11.31 -14.32 -8.66
CA ALA A 424 10.81 -14.96 -7.46
C ALA A 424 9.61 -14.23 -6.86
N ALA A 425 8.71 -14.99 -6.25
CA ALA A 425 7.68 -14.48 -5.34
C ALA A 425 8.07 -14.85 -3.91
N THR A 426 8.37 -13.85 -3.07
CA THR A 426 8.78 -14.07 -1.68
C THR A 426 7.85 -13.33 -0.73
N LEU A 427 7.21 -14.09 0.15
CA LEU A 427 6.35 -13.60 1.21
C LEU A 427 6.96 -13.96 2.57
N THR A 428 7.28 -12.96 3.38
CA THR A 428 7.88 -13.16 4.71
C THR A 428 7.09 -12.42 5.77
N ILE A 429 6.69 -13.14 6.82
CA ILE A 429 6.07 -12.60 8.03
C ILE A 429 7.00 -12.94 9.20
N SER A 430 7.42 -11.93 9.95
CA SER A 430 8.26 -12.08 11.15
C SER A 430 7.68 -11.26 12.29
N ALA A 431 7.48 -11.87 13.46
CA ALA A 431 7.06 -11.19 14.68
C ALA A 431 7.60 -11.94 15.91
N VAL A 432 7.50 -11.35 17.10
CA VAL A 432 7.74 -12.06 18.37
C VAL A 432 6.60 -13.01 18.63
N ASP A 433 5.36 -12.54 18.75
CA ASP A 433 4.17 -13.37 18.75
C ASP A 433 3.16 -12.90 17.69
N ILE A 434 2.39 -13.84 17.15
CA ILE A 434 1.27 -13.57 16.24
C ILE A 434 -0.02 -14.00 16.94
N SER A 435 -0.92 -13.05 17.18
CA SER A 435 -2.23 -13.27 17.80
C SER A 435 -3.34 -12.71 16.91
N VAL A 436 -4.10 -13.58 16.26
CA VAL A 436 -5.20 -13.22 15.36
C VAL A 436 -6.53 -13.68 15.96
N GLY A 437 -7.47 -12.76 16.12
CA GLY A 437 -8.74 -13.01 16.82
C GLY A 437 -9.71 -13.92 16.05
N THR A 438 -9.70 -13.88 14.72
CA THR A 438 -10.48 -14.77 13.85
C THR A 438 -9.55 -15.55 12.92
N ASP A 439 -9.66 -15.39 11.60
CA ASP A 439 -8.95 -16.20 10.62
C ASP A 439 -7.60 -15.57 10.26
N PHE A 440 -6.56 -16.40 10.17
CA PHE A 440 -5.25 -15.99 9.68
C PHE A 440 -5.01 -16.69 8.33
N SER A 441 -5.05 -15.93 7.23
CA SER A 441 -4.75 -16.42 5.90
C SER A 441 -3.43 -15.84 5.39
N THR A 442 -2.62 -16.67 4.75
CA THR A 442 -1.46 -16.17 4.03
C THR A 442 -1.09 -17.09 2.88
N GLY A 443 -0.84 -16.51 1.71
CA GLY A 443 -0.48 -17.33 0.57
C GLY A 443 0.20 -16.65 -0.59
N ILE A 444 0.87 -17.48 -1.40
CA ILE A 444 1.26 -17.12 -2.76
C ILE A 444 0.30 -17.83 -3.69
N PHE A 445 -0.61 -17.06 -4.30
CA PHE A 445 -1.67 -17.58 -5.13
C PHE A 445 -1.40 -17.35 -6.60
N ASN A 446 -0.74 -18.33 -7.21
CA ASN A 446 -0.55 -18.49 -8.65
C ASN A 446 -1.68 -19.33 -9.30
N THR A 447 -2.88 -19.26 -8.73
CA THR A 447 -4.01 -20.19 -9.01
C THR A 447 -4.92 -19.66 -10.10
N ARG A 448 -5.50 -20.57 -10.89
CA ARG A 448 -6.68 -20.27 -11.70
C ARG A 448 -7.93 -20.54 -10.87
N PHE A 449 -8.60 -19.49 -10.40
CA PHE A 449 -9.74 -19.62 -9.50
C PHE A 449 -11.02 -20.07 -10.20
N GLY A 450 -12.00 -20.52 -9.41
CA GLY A 450 -13.33 -20.91 -9.88
C GLY A 450 -13.98 -19.83 -10.74
N GLY A 451 -14.54 -20.24 -11.89
CA GLY A 451 -15.20 -19.33 -12.82
C GLY A 451 -14.27 -18.43 -13.65
N ALA A 452 -12.95 -18.56 -13.53
CA ALA A 452 -12.00 -17.79 -14.32
C ALA A 452 -12.15 -18.05 -15.84
N PRO A 453 -12.31 -17.01 -16.68
CA PRO A 453 -12.69 -17.17 -18.09
C PRO A 453 -11.51 -17.35 -19.05
N GLY A 454 -10.33 -16.84 -18.73
CA GLY A 454 -9.18 -16.83 -19.65
C GLY A 454 -8.36 -18.13 -19.66
N PRO A 455 -7.21 -18.13 -20.38
CA PRO A 455 -6.54 -19.34 -20.84
C PRO A 455 -5.75 -20.10 -19.78
N GLY A 456 -5.32 -19.47 -18.69
CA GLY A 456 -4.49 -20.11 -17.67
C GLY A 456 -4.31 -19.24 -16.43
N ALA A 457 -3.80 -19.86 -15.36
CA ALA A 457 -3.39 -19.16 -14.15
C ALA A 457 -2.15 -18.27 -14.39
N GLY A 458 -1.48 -17.85 -13.31
CA GLY A 458 -0.26 -17.06 -13.41
C GLY A 458 1.02 -17.88 -13.62
N SER A 459 2.13 -17.16 -13.82
CA SER A 459 3.48 -17.69 -13.87
C SER A 459 4.44 -16.97 -12.92
N ILE A 460 5.28 -17.73 -12.24
CA ILE A 460 6.43 -17.27 -11.44
C ILE A 460 7.69 -17.91 -12.05
N GLY A 461 8.66 -17.09 -12.45
CA GLY A 461 9.81 -17.54 -13.24
C GLY A 461 10.79 -18.43 -12.47
N THR A 462 10.97 -18.19 -11.18
CA THR A 462 11.84 -18.99 -10.30
C THR A 462 11.08 -19.52 -9.08
N ASP A 463 11.47 -19.14 -7.87
CA ASP A 463 10.97 -19.72 -6.63
C ASP A 463 9.73 -18.97 -6.11
N ALA A 464 8.80 -19.72 -5.52
CA ALA A 464 7.73 -19.20 -4.67
C ALA A 464 8.02 -19.60 -3.22
N THR A 465 8.35 -18.63 -2.36
CA THR A 465 8.74 -18.89 -0.97
C THR A 465 7.86 -18.12 0.01
N LEU A 466 7.20 -18.85 0.91
CA LEU A 466 6.41 -18.31 2.02
C LEU A 466 7.11 -18.65 3.34
N ASN A 467 7.49 -17.63 4.11
CA ASN A 467 8.14 -17.79 5.41
C ASN A 467 7.31 -17.12 6.52
N ILE A 468 7.10 -17.84 7.62
CA ILE A 468 6.54 -17.31 8.86
C ILE A 468 7.51 -17.64 9.99
N THR A 469 7.97 -16.61 10.69
CA THR A 469 8.85 -16.76 11.87
C THR A 469 8.22 -16.06 13.06
N ALA A 470 7.98 -16.81 14.15
CA ALA A 470 7.49 -16.26 15.41
C ALA A 470 7.91 -17.11 16.60
N SER A 471 7.71 -16.62 17.81
CA SER A 471 7.74 -17.43 19.03
C SER A 471 6.48 -18.27 19.10
N ASN A 472 5.30 -17.64 19.12
CA ASN A 472 4.02 -18.34 19.10
C ASN A 472 3.11 -17.79 18.00
N VAL A 473 2.22 -18.66 17.53
CA VAL A 473 1.08 -18.28 16.70
C VAL A 473 -0.19 -18.73 17.42
N ALA A 474 -1.10 -17.80 17.68
CA ALA A 474 -2.40 -18.02 18.28
C ALA A 474 -3.49 -17.48 17.35
N VAL A 475 -4.41 -18.34 16.90
CA VAL A 475 -5.48 -17.98 15.95
C VAL A 475 -6.83 -18.39 16.55
N GLY A 476 -7.77 -17.45 16.63
CA GLY A 476 -9.10 -17.67 17.19
C GLY A 476 -10.09 -18.34 16.24
N GLY A 477 -9.81 -18.34 14.94
CA GLY A 477 -10.55 -19.02 13.88
C GLY A 477 -9.70 -20.06 13.15
N GLN A 478 -9.76 -20.06 11.82
CA GLN A 478 -8.98 -20.92 10.94
C GLN A 478 -7.60 -20.33 10.63
N LEU A 479 -6.58 -21.19 10.55
CA LEU A 479 -5.29 -20.86 9.98
C LEU A 479 -5.18 -21.49 8.59
N SER A 480 -4.86 -20.69 7.58
CA SER A 480 -4.64 -21.12 6.20
C SER A 480 -3.31 -20.58 5.68
N VAL A 481 -2.35 -21.47 5.43
CA VAL A 481 -1.01 -21.12 4.92
C VAL A 481 -0.75 -21.88 3.63
N GLY A 482 -0.62 -21.16 2.53
CA GLY A 482 -0.78 -21.75 1.20
C GLY A 482 0.20 -21.31 0.13
N ILE A 483 0.57 -22.24 -0.74
CA ILE A 483 0.99 -21.91 -2.11
C ILE A 483 -0.02 -22.56 -3.05
N GLY A 484 -0.79 -21.73 -3.76
CA GLY A 484 -1.77 -22.18 -4.72
C GLY A 484 -1.25 -22.05 -6.15
N ASN A 485 -0.99 -23.17 -6.81
CA ASN A 485 -0.59 -23.27 -8.22
C ASN A 485 -1.60 -24.08 -9.06
N ARG A 486 -2.75 -24.41 -8.48
CA ARG A 486 -3.74 -25.34 -9.06
C ARG A 486 -4.57 -24.73 -10.19
N ASN A 487 -5.27 -25.62 -10.90
CA ASN A 487 -6.37 -25.26 -11.78
C ASN A 487 -7.72 -25.55 -11.09
N ASN A 488 -8.44 -24.50 -10.71
CA ASN A 488 -9.81 -24.60 -10.19
C ASN A 488 -10.81 -23.89 -11.13
N GLY A 489 -10.39 -23.46 -12.32
CA GLY A 489 -11.24 -22.72 -13.25
C GLY A 489 -12.20 -23.59 -14.05
N SER A 490 -13.05 -22.98 -14.87
CA SER A 490 -13.91 -23.71 -15.81
C SER A 490 -13.26 -23.86 -17.19
N GLY A 491 -13.66 -24.86 -17.98
CA GLY A 491 -13.18 -25.04 -19.36
C GLY A 491 -11.73 -25.55 -19.44
N SER A 492 -11.11 -25.43 -20.62
CA SER A 492 -9.83 -26.07 -20.96
C SER A 492 -8.57 -25.29 -20.57
N GLY A 493 -8.68 -24.33 -19.64
CA GLY A 493 -7.52 -23.56 -19.19
C GLY A 493 -6.57 -24.39 -18.33
N THR A 494 -5.38 -23.85 -18.04
CA THR A 494 -4.32 -24.54 -17.29
C THR A 494 -4.16 -24.01 -15.86
N GLY A 495 -3.55 -24.82 -14.99
CA GLY A 495 -3.04 -24.35 -13.70
C GLY A 495 -1.85 -23.40 -13.86
N GLY A 496 -1.26 -23.01 -12.73
CA GLY A 496 -0.12 -22.10 -12.69
C GLY A 496 1.21 -22.77 -12.99
N SER A 497 2.22 -21.95 -13.23
CA SER A 497 3.60 -22.38 -13.41
C SER A 497 4.52 -21.69 -12.42
N ILE A 498 5.32 -22.45 -11.69
CA ILE A 498 6.44 -21.99 -10.87
C ILE A 498 7.70 -22.64 -11.46
N GLY A 499 8.63 -21.84 -11.99
CA GLY A 499 9.81 -22.38 -12.71
C GLY A 499 10.82 -23.08 -11.79
N GLY A 500 10.92 -22.65 -10.54
CA GLY A 500 11.79 -23.18 -9.51
C GLY A 500 11.02 -23.95 -8.43
N ASN A 501 11.42 -23.75 -7.18
CA ASN A 501 10.87 -24.41 -6.01
C ASN A 501 9.63 -23.68 -5.49
N ALA A 502 8.73 -24.45 -4.86
CA ALA A 502 7.64 -23.92 -4.05
C ALA A 502 7.86 -24.36 -2.60
N ALA A 503 8.06 -23.41 -1.68
CA ALA A 503 8.44 -23.67 -0.30
C ALA A 503 7.59 -22.90 0.70
N ILE A 504 6.99 -23.62 1.65
CA ILE A 504 6.34 -23.07 2.84
C ILE A 504 7.21 -23.39 4.06
N ASN A 505 7.62 -22.37 4.81
CA ASN A 505 8.43 -22.51 6.01
C ASN A 505 7.75 -21.81 7.20
N LEU A 506 7.19 -22.60 8.12
CA LEU A 506 6.72 -22.12 9.42
C LEU A 506 7.75 -22.50 10.48
N ASN A 507 8.39 -21.48 11.07
CA ASN A 507 9.44 -21.65 12.07
C ASN A 507 9.02 -21.00 13.40
N LEU A 508 8.45 -21.80 14.30
CA LEU A 508 8.05 -21.37 15.63
C LEU A 508 9.00 -21.88 16.71
N LEU A 509 9.42 -21.00 17.62
CA LEU A 509 10.19 -21.38 18.81
C LEU A 509 9.31 -22.00 19.90
N GLY A 510 8.07 -21.52 19.98
CA GLY A 510 7.01 -21.91 20.91
C GLY A 510 5.87 -22.63 20.19
N ASN A 511 4.63 -22.34 20.56
CA ASN A 511 3.48 -23.15 20.16
C ASN A 511 2.75 -22.58 18.93
N LEU A 512 2.15 -23.49 18.16
CA LEU A 512 1.06 -23.20 17.25
C LEU A 512 -0.27 -23.55 17.95
N GLY A 513 -1.10 -22.55 18.22
CA GLY A 513 -2.44 -22.72 18.77
C GLY A 513 -3.50 -22.17 17.82
N VAL A 514 -4.42 -23.01 17.38
CA VAL A 514 -5.51 -22.63 16.48
C VAL A 514 -6.83 -23.13 17.07
N GLN A 515 -7.84 -22.29 17.21
CA GLN A 515 -9.14 -22.73 17.75
C GLN A 515 -9.99 -23.47 16.70
N GLY A 516 -9.84 -23.13 15.42
CA GLY A 516 -10.45 -23.83 14.29
C GLY A 516 -9.51 -24.84 13.62
N ASP A 517 -9.67 -24.97 12.30
CA ASP A 517 -8.83 -25.80 11.45
C ASP A 517 -7.48 -25.10 11.18
N ALA A 518 -6.42 -25.89 11.05
CA ALA A 518 -5.12 -25.40 10.61
C ALA A 518 -4.68 -26.14 9.35
N ASP A 519 -4.63 -25.42 8.24
CA ASP A 519 -4.35 -25.95 6.92
C ASP A 519 -3.04 -25.37 6.35
N PHE A 520 -2.11 -26.27 6.05
CA PHE A 520 -0.89 -25.98 5.32
C PHE A 520 -0.96 -26.69 3.98
N PHE A 521 -0.96 -25.94 2.88
CA PHE A 521 -1.14 -26.58 1.58
C PHE A 521 -0.22 -26.04 0.50
N LEU A 522 0.21 -26.96 -0.35
CA LEU A 522 0.78 -26.65 -1.64
C LEU A 522 -0.08 -27.36 -2.68
N ASN A 523 -0.91 -26.57 -3.36
CA ASN A 523 -1.89 -27.07 -4.32
C ASN A 523 -1.35 -26.92 -5.73
N ASN A 524 -1.10 -28.02 -6.41
CA ASN A 524 -0.60 -28.11 -7.78
C ASN A 524 -1.51 -28.97 -8.66
N GLU A 525 -2.66 -29.37 -8.14
CA GLU A 525 -3.64 -30.24 -8.77
C GLU A 525 -4.50 -29.54 -9.84
N SER A 526 -5.43 -30.30 -10.41
CA SER A 526 -6.58 -29.77 -11.15
C SER A 526 -7.89 -30.28 -10.52
N ASP A 527 -8.76 -29.35 -10.15
CA ASP A 527 -10.15 -29.61 -9.78
C ASP A 527 -11.10 -29.43 -11.00
N ALA A 528 -10.52 -29.19 -12.17
CA ALA A 528 -11.21 -28.80 -13.39
C ALA A 528 -10.90 -29.70 -14.60
N THR A 529 -11.62 -29.48 -15.70
CA THR A 529 -11.31 -30.12 -16.99
C THR A 529 -10.07 -29.49 -17.64
N GLY A 530 -8.88 -29.90 -17.24
CA GLY A 530 -7.63 -29.36 -17.78
C GLY A 530 -6.43 -29.83 -16.97
N PRO A 531 -5.19 -29.54 -17.44
CA PRO A 531 -4.00 -29.89 -16.67
C PRO A 531 -3.95 -29.08 -15.37
N GLY A 532 -3.30 -29.68 -14.36
CA GLY A 532 -3.00 -29.02 -13.10
C GLY A 532 -1.90 -27.97 -13.24
N GLY A 533 -1.29 -27.61 -12.11
CA GLY A 533 -0.14 -26.74 -12.08
C GLY A 533 1.17 -27.44 -12.43
N THR A 534 2.21 -26.65 -12.66
CA THR A 534 3.60 -27.11 -12.81
C THR A 534 4.51 -26.40 -11.82
N ILE A 535 5.34 -27.17 -11.12
CA ILE A 535 6.45 -26.69 -10.29
C ILE A 535 7.71 -27.33 -10.87
N GLY A 536 8.65 -26.53 -11.37
CA GLY A 536 9.85 -27.04 -12.03
C GLY A 536 10.85 -27.70 -11.08
N GLY A 537 10.95 -27.20 -9.86
CA GLY A 537 11.82 -27.67 -8.79
C GLY A 537 11.11 -28.51 -7.73
N ASP A 538 11.54 -28.35 -6.48
CA ASP A 538 11.01 -29.05 -5.33
C ASP A 538 9.74 -28.37 -4.78
N ALA A 539 8.80 -29.19 -4.29
CA ALA A 539 7.64 -28.76 -3.52
C ALA A 539 7.88 -29.13 -2.06
N THR A 540 7.98 -28.14 -1.16
CA THR A 540 8.34 -28.39 0.24
C THR A 540 7.42 -27.66 1.21
N ILE A 541 6.96 -28.38 2.23
CA ILE A 541 6.32 -27.82 3.42
C ILE A 541 7.18 -28.19 4.64
N ASN A 542 7.70 -27.18 5.34
CA ASN A 542 8.47 -27.30 6.56
C ASN A 542 7.72 -26.64 7.71
N LEU A 543 7.28 -27.44 8.68
CA LEU A 543 6.59 -26.97 9.88
C LEU A 543 7.42 -27.32 11.11
N SER A 544 7.82 -26.31 11.87
CA SER A 544 8.52 -26.46 13.16
C SER A 544 7.80 -25.67 14.23
N ALA A 545 7.40 -26.34 15.32
CA ALA A 545 6.85 -25.71 16.51
C ALA A 545 7.21 -26.55 17.75
N ALA A 546 7.19 -25.98 18.95
CA ALA A 546 7.32 -26.74 20.20
C ALA A 546 6.13 -27.70 20.37
N ASN A 547 4.90 -27.18 20.28
CA ASN A 547 3.67 -27.96 20.28
C ASN A 547 2.69 -27.39 19.27
N ILE A 548 1.84 -28.26 18.72
CA ILE A 548 0.74 -27.89 17.84
C ILE A 548 -0.56 -28.29 18.54
N SER A 549 -1.49 -27.34 18.67
CA SER A 549 -2.82 -27.54 19.24
C SER A 549 -3.88 -26.95 18.31
N THR A 550 -4.79 -27.77 17.79
CA THR A 550 -5.93 -27.32 16.97
C THR A 550 -7.26 -27.72 17.60
N GLY A 551 -8.24 -26.80 17.60
CA GLY A 551 -9.62 -27.12 17.99
C GLY A 551 -10.43 -27.78 16.87
N GLY A 552 -9.95 -27.69 15.63
CA GLY A 552 -10.46 -28.40 14.46
C GLY A 552 -9.48 -29.42 13.90
N ALA A 553 -9.55 -29.65 12.59
CA ALA A 553 -8.61 -30.47 11.84
C ALA A 553 -7.23 -29.82 11.77
N PHE A 554 -6.20 -30.65 11.67
CA PHE A 554 -4.85 -30.20 11.33
C PHE A 554 -4.41 -30.89 10.05
N SER A 555 -4.28 -30.13 8.97
CA SER A 555 -3.87 -30.64 7.68
C SER A 555 -2.56 -30.03 7.19
N ALA A 556 -1.66 -30.87 6.70
CA ALA A 556 -0.50 -30.45 5.93
C ALA A 556 -0.36 -31.30 4.67
N GLU A 557 -0.58 -30.69 3.51
CA GLU A 557 -0.76 -31.42 2.26
C GLU A 557 0.02 -30.82 1.10
N ILE A 558 0.70 -31.68 0.34
CA ILE A 558 1.15 -31.36 -1.02
C ILE A 558 0.20 -32.09 -1.96
N ARG A 559 -0.64 -31.34 -2.68
CA ARG A 559 -1.65 -31.86 -3.59
C ARG A 559 -1.15 -31.71 -5.03
N ASN A 560 -0.85 -32.82 -5.68
CA ASN A 560 -0.31 -32.88 -7.05
C ASN A 560 -1.10 -33.86 -7.93
N TYR A 561 -2.35 -34.13 -7.59
CA TYR A 561 -3.18 -35.08 -8.33
C TYR A 561 -3.81 -34.44 -9.58
N SER A 562 -4.52 -35.22 -10.40
CA SER A 562 -5.27 -34.71 -11.58
C SER A 562 -4.43 -33.91 -12.58
N GLY A 563 -3.25 -34.44 -12.95
CA GLY A 563 -2.39 -33.82 -13.96
C GLY A 563 -1.47 -32.70 -13.46
N GLY A 564 -1.30 -32.56 -12.15
CA GLY A 564 -0.24 -31.72 -11.57
C GLY A 564 1.16 -32.27 -11.84
N THR A 565 2.16 -31.40 -11.98
CA THR A 565 3.56 -31.79 -12.20
C THR A 565 4.50 -31.09 -11.21
N ILE A 566 5.31 -31.87 -10.50
CA ILE A 566 6.46 -31.41 -9.70
C ILE A 566 7.71 -32.03 -10.34
N GLY A 567 8.58 -31.22 -10.92
CA GLY A 567 9.80 -31.68 -11.60
C GLY A 567 10.84 -32.25 -10.64
N GLY A 568 10.90 -31.69 -9.43
CA GLY A 568 11.77 -32.14 -8.34
C GLY A 568 11.08 -33.08 -7.35
N SER A 569 11.53 -33.01 -6.10
CA SER A 569 11.02 -33.79 -4.97
C SER A 569 9.83 -33.11 -4.32
N ALA A 570 8.93 -33.92 -3.75
CA ALA A 570 7.89 -33.44 -2.83
C ALA A 570 8.27 -33.82 -1.39
N SER A 571 8.35 -32.84 -0.49
CA SER A 571 8.79 -33.04 0.89
C SER A 571 7.85 -32.39 1.90
N LEU A 572 7.34 -33.19 2.83
CA LEU A 572 6.58 -32.74 4.00
C LEU A 572 7.38 -33.04 5.27
N ASN A 573 7.88 -32.00 5.93
CA ASN A 573 8.67 -32.11 7.17
C ASN A 573 7.93 -31.43 8.32
N ILE A 574 7.61 -32.20 9.37
CA ILE A 574 6.90 -31.69 10.54
C ILE A 574 7.65 -32.07 11.79
N THR A 575 8.00 -31.05 12.57
CA THR A 575 8.74 -31.15 13.82
C THR A 575 7.92 -30.51 14.94
N ALA A 576 7.43 -31.33 15.86
CA ALA A 576 6.75 -30.90 17.08
C ALA A 576 6.97 -31.91 18.20
N ALA A 577 7.00 -31.45 19.46
CA ALA A 577 7.04 -32.36 20.61
C ALA A 577 5.69 -33.05 20.81
N SER A 578 4.60 -32.32 20.56
CA SER A 578 3.25 -32.86 20.56
C SER A 578 2.37 -32.20 19.49
N ILE A 579 1.42 -32.99 18.98
CA ILE A 579 0.34 -32.55 18.09
C ILE A 579 -0.95 -33.01 18.75
N GLY A 580 -1.76 -32.05 19.21
CA GLY A 580 -3.09 -32.28 19.76
C GLY A 580 -4.14 -31.60 18.87
N ASN A 581 -5.06 -32.38 18.34
CA ASN A 581 -6.14 -31.88 17.49
C ASN A 581 -7.46 -32.50 17.91
N ALA A 582 -8.54 -31.72 17.89
CA ALA A 582 -9.89 -32.24 18.18
C ALA A 582 -10.57 -32.83 16.92
N GLY A 583 -10.14 -32.43 15.71
CA GLY A 583 -10.56 -33.01 14.43
C GLY A 583 -9.61 -34.09 13.92
N ASP A 584 -9.53 -34.26 12.59
CA ASP A 584 -8.60 -35.18 11.93
C ASP A 584 -7.19 -34.56 11.80
N ALA A 585 -6.16 -35.42 11.82
CA ALA A 585 -4.77 -35.01 11.55
C ALA A 585 -4.29 -35.60 10.23
N THR A 586 -4.26 -34.79 9.17
CA THR A 586 -3.93 -35.21 7.81
C THR A 586 -2.56 -34.72 7.41
N PHE A 587 -1.73 -35.64 6.91
CA PHE A 587 -0.39 -35.32 6.44
C PHE A 587 -0.09 -36.14 5.21
N GLN A 588 -0.18 -35.52 4.04
CA GLN A 588 -0.21 -36.25 2.78
C GLN A 588 0.58 -35.57 1.69
N ILE A 589 1.11 -36.41 0.79
CA ILE A 589 1.56 -36.01 -0.54
C ILE A 589 0.68 -36.79 -1.52
N LEU A 590 -0.23 -36.10 -2.19
CA LEU A 590 -1.20 -36.69 -3.12
C LEU A 590 -0.68 -36.56 -4.54
N ASN A 591 -0.55 -37.68 -5.26
CA ASN A 591 -0.01 -37.73 -6.63
C ASN A 591 -0.76 -38.76 -7.51
N ASN A 592 -2.09 -38.82 -7.37
CA ASN A 592 -2.95 -39.71 -8.14
C ASN A 592 -3.47 -39.05 -9.43
N ASP A 593 -4.21 -39.80 -10.25
CA ASP A 593 -4.97 -39.30 -11.40
C ASP A 593 -4.14 -38.50 -12.42
N GLY A 594 -2.95 -39.02 -12.76
CA GLY A 594 -2.05 -38.39 -13.73
C GLY A 594 -1.10 -37.36 -13.16
N GLY A 595 -1.07 -37.20 -11.83
CA GLY A 595 -0.03 -36.43 -11.12
C GLY A 595 1.38 -36.99 -11.32
N GLN A 596 2.38 -36.12 -11.46
CA GLN A 596 3.78 -36.50 -11.66
C GLN A 596 4.71 -35.82 -10.65
N ILE A 597 5.58 -36.62 -10.01
CA ILE A 597 6.70 -36.14 -9.20
C ILE A 597 7.98 -36.75 -9.79
N GLY A 598 8.88 -35.90 -10.29
CA GLY A 598 10.12 -36.34 -10.96
C GLY A 598 11.22 -36.79 -9.99
N GLY A 599 11.19 -36.28 -8.76
CA GLY A 599 12.15 -36.58 -7.69
C GLY A 599 11.61 -37.51 -6.61
N ALA A 600 12.14 -37.38 -5.40
CA ALA A 600 11.75 -38.21 -4.28
C ALA A 600 10.47 -37.68 -3.60
N VAL A 601 9.64 -38.60 -3.10
CA VAL A 601 8.54 -38.29 -2.18
C VAL A 601 9.03 -38.54 -0.76
N ARG A 602 9.04 -37.52 0.10
CA ARG A 602 9.58 -37.60 1.47
C ARG A 602 8.57 -37.06 2.50
N GLY A 603 8.00 -37.95 3.30
CA GLY A 603 7.31 -37.58 4.53
C GLY A 603 8.23 -37.83 5.73
N ARG A 604 8.61 -36.78 6.47
CA ARG A 604 9.32 -36.93 7.75
C ARG A 604 8.51 -36.33 8.89
N ARG A 605 8.12 -37.20 9.82
CA ARG A 605 7.59 -36.81 11.13
C ARG A 605 8.63 -37.10 12.18
N CYS A 606 9.21 -36.07 12.79
CA CYS A 606 10.08 -36.24 13.94
C CYS A 606 9.28 -35.92 15.20
N LEU A 607 8.57 -36.92 15.73
CA LEU A 607 7.92 -36.82 17.04
C LEU A 607 8.97 -37.15 18.09
N SER A 608 9.61 -36.14 18.68
CA SER A 608 10.57 -36.35 19.77
C SER A 608 9.88 -36.51 21.12
N ALA A 609 8.86 -37.36 21.20
CA ALA A 609 8.28 -37.75 22.48
C ALA A 609 9.11 -38.89 23.09
N LEU A 610 10.06 -38.50 23.95
CA LEU A 610 10.66 -39.39 24.94
C LEU A 610 9.54 -40.15 25.67
N ALA A 611 9.62 -41.47 25.63
CA ALA A 611 8.86 -42.44 26.43
C ALA A 611 8.24 -41.88 27.73
N ALA A 612 6.97 -41.45 27.69
CA ALA A 612 6.23 -41.05 28.88
C ALA A 612 4.70 -41.24 28.76
N LEU A 613 4.24 -42.40 28.26
CA LEU A 613 2.93 -42.94 28.69
C LEU A 613 2.77 -44.46 28.41
N LEU A 614 3.71 -45.27 28.91
CA LEU A 614 3.41 -46.68 29.19
C LEU A 614 2.69 -46.77 30.55
N ALA A 615 1.36 -46.65 30.53
CA ALA A 615 0.50 -47.25 31.55
C ALA A 615 -0.88 -47.58 30.93
N PRO A 616 -1.42 -48.79 31.15
CA PRO A 616 -2.43 -49.39 30.28
C PRO A 616 -3.84 -49.01 30.71
N ARG A 617 -4.69 -48.57 29.79
CA ARG A 617 -6.15 -48.78 29.91
C ARG A 617 -6.86 -48.67 28.55
N ALA A 618 -7.48 -49.79 28.19
CA ALA A 618 -8.49 -49.99 27.15
C ALA A 618 -8.07 -49.73 25.69
N MET A 619 -7.42 -50.74 25.10
CA MET A 619 -7.46 -50.99 23.66
C MET A 619 -8.90 -50.98 23.16
N ARG A 620 -9.24 -50.00 22.32
CA ARG A 620 -10.17 -50.19 21.19
C ARG A 620 -9.32 -50.29 19.92
N PRO A 621 -9.73 -51.05 18.90
CA PRO A 621 -8.86 -51.37 17.78
C PRO A 621 -8.48 -50.12 16.99
N LEU A 622 -7.20 -50.01 16.62
CA LEU A 622 -6.74 -49.15 15.53
C LEU A 622 -7.50 -49.53 14.26
N GLU A 623 -8.32 -48.62 13.74
CA GLU A 623 -8.76 -48.65 12.35
C GLU A 623 -8.02 -47.54 11.58
N SER A 624 -7.36 -47.96 10.49
CA SER A 624 -6.84 -47.14 9.40
C SER A 624 -5.65 -46.19 9.66
N LEU A 625 -4.44 -46.76 9.74
CA LEU A 625 -3.23 -46.10 9.21
C LEU A 625 -3.17 -46.40 7.70
N THR A 626 -3.68 -45.50 6.87
CA THR A 626 -3.51 -45.55 5.40
C THR A 626 -2.28 -44.73 5.02
N GLU A 627 -1.14 -45.40 4.91
CA GLU A 627 -0.01 -44.92 4.10
C GLU A 627 -0.32 -45.34 2.65
N THR A 628 -1.12 -44.54 1.94
CA THR A 628 -1.51 -44.85 0.56
C THR A 628 -0.38 -44.42 -0.39
N MET A 629 0.63 -45.27 -0.56
CA MET A 629 1.49 -45.23 -1.76
C MET A 629 0.72 -45.86 -2.93
N VAL A 630 0.07 -45.06 -3.77
CA VAL A 630 -0.34 -45.53 -5.11
C VAL A 630 0.82 -45.25 -6.07
N ALA A 631 1.70 -46.24 -6.24
CA ALA A 631 2.66 -46.24 -7.34
C ALA A 631 1.92 -46.69 -8.61
N GLY A 632 1.63 -45.75 -9.51
CA GLY A 632 1.19 -46.07 -10.88
C GLY A 632 2.39 -46.55 -11.70
N ALA A 633 2.26 -47.74 -12.30
CA ALA A 633 3.22 -48.30 -13.23
C ALA A 633 2.92 -47.86 -14.67
N GLU A 634 4.01 -47.60 -15.41
CA GLU A 634 4.18 -47.27 -16.85
C GLU A 634 3.67 -45.90 -17.36
#